data_AF-A0A971RH23-F1
#
_entry.id   AF-A0A971RH23-F1
#
_cell.length_a   1.000
_cell.length_b   1.000
_cell.length_c   1.000
_cell.angle_alpha   90.00
_cell.angle_beta   90.00
_cell.angle_gamma   90.00
#
_symmetry.space_group_name_H-M   'P 1'
#
loop_
_entity.id
_entity.type
_entity.pdbx_description
1 polymer ?
#
loop_
_entity_poly.entity_id
_entity_poly.type
_entity_poly.pdbx_seq_one_letter_code
_entity_poly.pdbx_strand_id
1 'polypeptide(L)'
;MNPDAKKILLAGLIFAVVYGLLNSLSNIFLLPSAPIISFRPQIALPMAVGILVHPLAGFITGFAGNVVGDAISGFGAFKFWNWHIANGLMGLIPGLAVYRHIRRIDTVRAFGILQGSIVFACAAGVGTAVVLDWLFLHFMTFPASLPSWILPAFLTDAVNGFILVPAILLIAGRIVLTLETRTILMITGLLIASILATAGSITWAVLDDLVSHGAMVQNFYIAAIVSVGLLVIGFVAAVVFVRKMTAPLAALGRAAEAVEKGRYDLPELAAVSARADELGRLARIFEQMAGKVGERENSLQRQVAELQITIDREKQARDVSDIVDTDYFRALKEKARKFRGA
;
A
#
# COMPACT_ATOMS: atom_id res chain seq x y z
N MET A 1 6.92 22.25 -27.16
CA MET A 1 6.17 21.43 -26.19
C MET A 1 7.11 21.03 -25.07
N ASN A 2 6.74 21.22 -23.79
CA ASN A 2 7.57 20.85 -22.65
C ASN A 2 7.98 19.34 -22.76
N PRO A 3 9.26 18.97 -22.64
CA PRO A 3 9.72 17.58 -22.77
C PRO A 3 8.99 16.59 -21.84
N ASP A 4 8.53 17.04 -20.66
CA ASP A 4 7.74 16.20 -19.75
C ASP A 4 6.31 15.97 -20.25
N ALA A 5 5.70 16.98 -20.87
CA ALA A 5 4.39 16.83 -21.50
C ALA A 5 4.43 15.84 -22.67
N LYS A 6 5.52 15.81 -23.44
CA LYS A 6 5.71 14.84 -24.54
C LYS A 6 5.80 13.40 -24.01
N LYS A 7 6.50 13.17 -22.90
CA LYS A 7 6.59 11.84 -22.27
C LYS A 7 5.24 11.36 -21.77
N ILE A 8 4.48 12.24 -21.10
CA ILE A 8 3.12 11.93 -20.60
C ILE A 8 2.20 11.54 -21.75
N LEU A 9 2.19 12.34 -22.82
CA LEU A 9 1.37 12.08 -24.00
C LEU A 9 1.74 10.75 -24.67
N LEU A 10 3.04 10.52 -24.91
CA LEU A 10 3.52 9.31 -25.57
C LEU A 10 3.19 8.06 -24.75
N ALA A 11 3.41 8.09 -23.44
CA ALA A 11 3.05 6.99 -22.55
C ALA A 11 1.54 6.72 -22.58
N GLY A 12 0.71 7.77 -22.48
CA GLY A 12 -0.75 7.65 -22.57
C GLY A 12 -1.21 7.01 -23.87
N LEU A 13 -0.61 7.38 -25.01
CA LEU A 13 -0.95 6.81 -26.33
C LEU A 13 -0.50 5.35 -26.48
N ILE A 14 0.70 5.01 -26.01
CA ILE A 14 1.19 3.62 -26.04
C ILE A 14 0.26 2.71 -25.23
N PHE A 15 -0.06 3.11 -23.99
CA PHE A 15 -0.96 2.32 -23.16
C PHE A 15 -2.41 2.36 -23.67
N ALA A 16 -2.85 3.41 -24.35
CA ALA A 16 -4.15 3.44 -25.01
C ALA A 16 -4.28 2.34 -26.08
N VAL A 17 -3.24 2.11 -26.89
CA VAL A 17 -3.23 1.01 -27.87
C VAL A 17 -3.34 -0.34 -27.17
N VAL A 18 -2.53 -0.56 -26.12
CA VAL A 18 -2.59 -1.80 -25.33
C VAL A 18 -3.98 -2.01 -24.71
N TYR A 19 -4.54 -0.96 -24.10
CA TYR A 19 -5.86 -0.99 -23.51
C TYR A 19 -6.95 -1.29 -24.55
N GLY A 20 -6.89 -0.63 -25.71
CA GLY A 20 -7.86 -0.85 -26.79
C GLY A 20 -7.81 -2.27 -27.37
N LEU A 21 -6.60 -2.83 -27.54
CA LEU A 21 -6.44 -4.22 -27.97
C LEU A 21 -7.01 -5.20 -26.94
N LEU A 22 -6.68 -5.02 -25.65
CA LEU A 22 -7.26 -5.85 -24.58
C LEU A 22 -8.78 -5.70 -24.49
N ASN A 23 -9.30 -4.49 -24.69
CA ASN A 23 -10.73 -4.22 -24.73
C ASN A 23 -11.40 -4.96 -25.88
N SER A 24 -10.76 -5.02 -27.05
CA SER A 24 -11.30 -5.76 -28.19
C SER A 24 -11.42 -7.26 -27.93
N LEU A 25 -10.49 -7.85 -27.17
CA LEU A 25 -10.51 -9.25 -26.77
C LEU A 25 -11.59 -9.53 -25.71
N SER A 26 -11.73 -8.64 -24.73
CA SER A 26 -12.69 -8.83 -23.64
C SER A 26 -14.14 -8.54 -24.06
N ASN A 27 -14.34 -7.69 -25.06
CA ASN A 27 -15.66 -7.33 -25.59
C ASN A 27 -16.46 -8.51 -26.16
N ILE A 28 -15.83 -9.66 -26.33
CA ILE A 28 -16.46 -10.94 -26.68
C ILE A 28 -17.23 -11.54 -25.49
N PHE A 29 -16.77 -11.30 -24.26
CA PHE A 29 -17.34 -11.83 -23.02
C PHE A 29 -18.29 -10.81 -22.40
N LEU A 30 -19.55 -10.82 -22.88
CA LEU A 30 -20.62 -9.96 -22.38
C LEU A 30 -21.17 -10.48 -21.04
N LEU A 31 -21.58 -9.56 -20.18
CA LEU A 31 -22.21 -9.90 -18.91
C LEU A 31 -23.62 -10.47 -19.16
N PRO A 32 -24.02 -11.57 -18.49
CA PRO A 32 -25.32 -12.21 -18.69
C PRO A 32 -26.52 -11.26 -18.53
N SER A 33 -26.34 -10.20 -17.75
CA SER A 33 -27.37 -9.22 -17.40
C SER A 33 -27.30 -7.90 -18.16
N ALA A 34 -26.28 -7.73 -19.01
CA ALA A 34 -25.99 -6.50 -19.74
C ALA A 34 -25.40 -6.81 -21.12
N PRO A 35 -26.24 -6.94 -22.17
CA PRO A 35 -25.82 -7.44 -23.49
C PRO A 35 -24.87 -6.52 -24.27
N ILE A 36 -24.42 -5.40 -23.67
CA ILE A 36 -23.50 -4.43 -24.27
C ILE A 36 -22.33 -4.12 -23.31
N ILE A 37 -22.32 -4.71 -22.11
CA ILE A 37 -21.24 -4.52 -21.12
C ILE A 37 -20.44 -5.80 -21.04
N SER A 38 -19.15 -5.68 -21.30
CA SER A 38 -18.20 -6.79 -21.21
C SER A 38 -17.55 -6.91 -19.85
N PHE A 39 -17.05 -8.09 -19.53
CA PHE A 39 -16.14 -8.29 -18.42
C PHE A 39 -14.77 -7.69 -18.79
N ARG A 40 -14.40 -6.54 -18.19
CA ARG A 40 -13.25 -5.71 -18.61
C ARG A 40 -12.11 -5.68 -17.58
N PRO A 41 -11.34 -6.77 -17.38
CA PRO A 41 -10.22 -6.75 -16.44
C PRO A 41 -9.16 -5.68 -16.78
N GLN A 42 -9.03 -5.33 -18.06
CA GLN A 42 -8.10 -4.31 -18.53
C GLN A 42 -8.39 -2.90 -18.01
N ILE A 43 -9.56 -2.60 -17.43
CA ILE A 43 -9.88 -1.29 -16.85
C ILE A 43 -8.90 -0.86 -15.75
N ALA A 44 -8.21 -1.82 -15.12
CA ALA A 44 -7.14 -1.56 -14.18
C ALA A 44 -5.91 -0.90 -14.82
N LEU A 45 -5.70 -1.05 -16.14
CA LEU A 45 -4.55 -0.48 -16.86
C LEU A 45 -4.57 1.06 -16.85
N PRO A 46 -5.62 1.77 -17.31
CA PRO A 46 -5.65 3.23 -17.26
C PRO A 46 -5.53 3.77 -15.82
N MET A 47 -6.13 3.09 -14.84
CA MET A 47 -6.00 3.44 -13.42
C MET A 47 -4.53 3.33 -12.95
N ALA A 48 -3.88 2.21 -13.26
CA ALA A 48 -2.48 2.00 -12.91
C ALA A 48 -1.54 2.95 -13.64
N VAL A 49 -1.76 3.24 -14.93
CA VAL A 49 -0.98 4.21 -15.70
C VAL A 49 -1.14 5.62 -15.13
N GLY A 50 -2.34 5.98 -14.70
CA GLY A 50 -2.60 7.22 -13.97
C GLY A 50 -1.69 7.40 -12.75
N ILE A 51 -1.52 6.32 -11.98
CA ILE A 51 -0.70 6.30 -10.75
C ILE A 51 0.80 6.20 -11.05
N LEU A 52 1.19 5.37 -12.02
CA LEU A 52 2.60 5.07 -12.30
C LEU A 52 3.29 6.16 -13.12
N VAL A 53 2.55 6.75 -14.06
CA VAL A 53 3.08 7.72 -15.02
C VAL A 53 2.60 9.12 -14.66
N HIS A 54 1.29 9.37 -14.85
CA HIS A 54 0.67 10.67 -14.65
C HIS A 54 -0.85 10.59 -14.82
N PRO A 55 -1.68 11.36 -14.09
CA PRO A 55 -3.13 11.35 -14.26
C PRO A 55 -3.61 11.60 -15.69
N LEU A 56 -2.98 12.54 -16.40
CA LEU A 56 -3.29 12.78 -17.82
C LEU A 56 -2.92 11.60 -18.72
N ALA A 57 -1.85 10.87 -18.42
CA ALA A 57 -1.53 9.64 -19.17
C ALA A 57 -2.60 8.56 -18.92
N GLY A 58 -3.07 8.43 -17.66
CA GLY A 58 -4.20 7.56 -17.31
C GLY A 58 -5.48 7.95 -18.04
N PHE A 59 -5.79 9.26 -18.11
CA PHE A 59 -6.92 9.77 -18.89
C PHE A 59 -6.85 9.40 -20.36
N ILE A 60 -5.70 9.67 -21.00
CA ILE A 60 -5.49 9.36 -22.41
C ILE A 60 -5.60 7.86 -22.65
N THR A 61 -5.03 7.05 -21.76
CA THR A 61 -5.08 5.58 -21.83
C THR A 61 -6.52 5.08 -21.83
N GLY A 62 -7.33 5.56 -20.89
CA GLY A 62 -8.74 5.16 -20.76
C GLY A 62 -9.60 5.68 -21.91
N PHE A 63 -9.48 6.97 -22.23
CA PHE A 63 -10.27 7.62 -23.26
C PHE A 63 -9.95 7.07 -24.65
N ALA A 64 -8.70 7.24 -25.11
CA ALA A 64 -8.32 6.88 -26.47
C ALA A 64 -8.30 5.36 -26.64
N GLY A 65 -7.92 4.62 -25.60
CA GLY A 65 -7.93 3.17 -25.70
C GLY A 65 -9.35 2.60 -25.75
N ASN A 66 -10.33 3.18 -25.05
CA ASN A 66 -11.72 2.72 -25.21
C ASN A 66 -12.26 3.06 -26.61
N VAL A 67 -11.93 4.24 -27.17
CA VAL A 67 -12.26 4.59 -28.57
C VAL A 67 -11.73 3.54 -29.53
N VAL A 68 -10.46 3.16 -29.40
CA VAL A 68 -9.82 2.14 -30.24
C VAL A 68 -10.50 0.78 -30.06
N GLY A 69 -10.75 0.37 -28.82
CA GLY A 69 -11.41 -0.91 -28.55
C GLY A 69 -12.80 -0.99 -29.15
N ASP A 70 -13.62 0.05 -28.99
CA ASP A 70 -14.99 0.07 -29.51
C ASP A 70 -15.03 0.18 -31.05
N ALA A 71 -14.04 0.83 -31.66
CA ALA A 71 -13.88 0.86 -33.12
C ALA A 71 -13.54 -0.53 -33.67
N ILE A 72 -12.62 -1.26 -33.03
CA ILE A 72 -12.21 -2.61 -33.45
C ILE A 72 -13.34 -3.64 -33.23
N SER A 73 -14.06 -3.53 -32.10
CA SER A 73 -15.15 -4.45 -31.76
C SER A 73 -16.45 -4.19 -32.55
N GLY A 74 -16.50 -3.18 -33.41
CA GLY A 74 -17.69 -2.87 -34.22
C GLY A 74 -18.81 -2.11 -33.48
N PHE A 75 -18.57 -1.67 -32.23
CA PHE A 75 -19.51 -0.79 -31.50
C PHE A 75 -19.54 0.64 -32.06
N GLY A 76 -18.48 1.03 -32.76
CA GLY A 76 -18.34 2.33 -33.41
C GLY A 76 -17.55 3.31 -32.55
N ALA A 77 -16.56 3.98 -33.15
CA ALA A 77 -15.56 4.80 -32.46
C ALA A 77 -16.12 5.99 -31.66
N PHE A 78 -17.33 6.46 -31.99
CA PHE A 78 -17.94 7.65 -31.36
C PHE A 78 -19.40 7.47 -30.95
N LYS A 79 -19.94 6.25 -31.11
CA LYS A 79 -21.34 5.96 -30.77
C LYS A 79 -21.61 6.13 -29.27
N PHE A 80 -20.65 5.71 -28.44
CA PHE A 80 -20.73 5.72 -26.98
C PHE A 80 -19.66 6.66 -26.38
N TRP A 81 -19.57 7.88 -26.90
CA TRP A 81 -18.50 8.82 -26.53
C TRP A 81 -18.51 9.22 -25.05
N ASN A 82 -19.68 9.22 -24.41
CA ASN A 82 -19.83 9.44 -22.97
C ASN A 82 -19.03 8.43 -22.15
N TRP A 83 -18.99 7.17 -22.58
CA TRP A 83 -18.20 6.13 -21.95
C TRP A 83 -16.70 6.29 -22.16
N HIS A 84 -16.25 6.88 -23.26
CA HIS A 84 -14.82 7.17 -23.46
C HIS A 84 -14.33 8.19 -22.42
N ILE A 85 -15.13 9.23 -22.15
CA ILE A 85 -14.84 10.21 -21.09
C ILE A 85 -14.82 9.53 -19.71
N ALA A 86 -15.79 8.67 -19.43
CA ALA A 86 -15.85 7.92 -18.19
C ALA A 86 -14.59 7.08 -17.94
N ASN A 87 -14.14 6.31 -18.94
CA ASN A 87 -12.91 5.53 -18.87
C ASN A 87 -11.67 6.41 -18.67
N GLY A 88 -11.63 7.58 -19.32
CA GLY A 88 -10.58 8.57 -19.08
C GLY A 88 -10.56 9.07 -17.63
N LEU A 89 -11.72 9.40 -17.07
CA LEU A 89 -11.83 9.81 -15.66
C LEU A 89 -11.41 8.70 -14.69
N MET A 90 -11.75 7.45 -15.01
CA MET A 90 -11.30 6.29 -14.23
C MET A 90 -9.78 6.16 -14.19
N GLY A 91 -9.07 6.52 -15.27
CA GLY A 91 -7.61 6.59 -15.28
C GLY A 91 -7.04 7.83 -14.57
N LEU A 92 -7.72 8.97 -14.70
CA LEU A 92 -7.26 10.25 -14.15
C LEU A 92 -7.34 10.29 -12.61
N ILE A 93 -8.49 9.90 -12.06
CA ILE A 93 -8.81 10.12 -10.64
C ILE A 93 -7.83 9.40 -9.70
N PRO A 94 -7.52 8.10 -9.89
CA PRO A 94 -6.52 7.43 -9.05
C PRO A 94 -5.12 8.04 -9.23
N GLY A 95 -4.80 8.54 -10.43
CA GLY A 95 -3.53 9.24 -10.69
C GLY A 95 -3.37 10.54 -9.88
N LEU A 96 -4.47 11.21 -9.53
CA LEU A 96 -4.42 12.39 -8.66
C LEU A 96 -4.01 12.05 -7.22
N ALA A 97 -4.22 10.81 -6.78
CA ALA A 97 -3.81 10.35 -5.45
C ALA A 97 -2.28 10.45 -5.25
N VAL A 98 -1.50 10.40 -6.33
CA VAL A 98 -0.04 10.53 -6.32
C VAL A 98 0.42 11.91 -5.82
N TYR A 99 -0.34 12.97 -6.09
CA TYR A 99 -0.02 14.33 -5.61
C TYR A 99 -0.29 14.53 -4.12
N ARG A 100 -0.99 13.59 -3.47
CA ARG A 100 -1.11 13.53 -2.01
C ARG A 100 0.03 12.73 -1.35
N HIS A 101 1.21 12.73 -1.97
CA HIS A 101 2.43 12.01 -1.54
C HIS A 101 2.36 10.47 -1.61
N ILE A 102 1.39 9.88 -2.32
CA ILE A 102 1.32 8.43 -2.53
C ILE A 102 2.13 8.04 -3.78
N ARG A 103 3.44 8.29 -3.75
CA ARG A 103 4.36 7.76 -4.79
C ARG A 103 4.84 6.35 -4.48
N ARG A 104 4.79 5.98 -3.20
CA ARG A 104 5.18 4.70 -2.63
C ARG A 104 4.16 4.34 -1.55
N ILE A 105 3.70 3.09 -1.55
CA ILE A 105 2.68 2.59 -0.63
C ILE A 105 3.38 1.69 0.38
N ASP A 106 3.63 2.23 1.56
CA ASP A 106 4.37 1.60 2.66
C ASP A 106 3.52 1.44 3.94
N THR A 107 2.37 2.10 3.99
CA THR A 107 1.43 2.08 5.12
C THR A 107 0.05 1.58 4.72
N VAL A 108 -0.69 1.03 5.68
CA VAL A 108 -2.11 0.66 5.51
C VAL A 108 -2.96 1.85 5.07
N ARG A 109 -2.64 3.05 5.58
CA ARG A 109 -3.37 4.27 5.23
C ARG A 109 -3.23 4.58 3.74
N ALA A 110 -2.01 4.53 3.21
CA ALA A 110 -1.76 4.75 1.79
C ALA A 110 -2.47 3.70 0.93
N PHE A 111 -2.46 2.42 1.36
CA PHE A 111 -3.18 1.35 0.68
C PHE A 111 -4.71 1.57 0.69
N GLY A 112 -5.27 2.00 1.82
CA GLY A 112 -6.69 2.33 1.95
C GLY A 112 -7.10 3.52 1.08
N ILE A 113 -6.27 4.56 0.99
CA ILE A 113 -6.53 5.71 0.11
C ILE A 113 -6.47 5.29 -1.36
N LEU A 114 -5.50 4.45 -1.74
CA LEU A 114 -5.43 3.87 -3.08
C LEU A 114 -6.75 3.17 -3.44
N GLN A 115 -7.18 2.21 -2.62
CA GLN A 115 -8.40 1.44 -2.88
C GLN A 115 -9.64 2.32 -2.91
N GLY A 116 -9.76 3.26 -1.97
CA GLY A 116 -10.85 4.24 -1.95
C GLY A 116 -10.87 5.11 -3.21
N SER A 117 -9.70 5.53 -3.71
CA SER A 117 -9.61 6.33 -4.94
C SER A 117 -10.03 5.56 -6.19
N ILE A 118 -9.76 4.25 -6.24
CA ILE A 118 -10.17 3.37 -7.35
C ILE A 118 -11.69 3.22 -7.38
N VAL A 119 -12.30 2.88 -6.24
CA VAL A 119 -13.76 2.73 -6.14
C VAL A 119 -14.47 4.05 -6.44
N PHE A 120 -13.94 5.17 -5.92
CA PHE A 120 -14.45 6.50 -6.22
C PHE A 120 -14.31 6.85 -7.71
N ALA A 121 -13.20 6.51 -8.34
CA ALA A 121 -12.98 6.72 -9.76
C ALA A 121 -14.00 5.96 -10.62
N CYS A 122 -14.34 4.72 -10.23
CA CYS A 122 -15.38 3.93 -10.90
C CYS A 122 -16.75 4.60 -10.76
N ALA A 123 -17.13 5.01 -9.54
CA ALA A 123 -18.39 5.70 -9.29
C ALA A 123 -18.50 7.03 -10.06
N ALA A 124 -17.44 7.83 -10.05
CA ALA A 124 -17.38 9.11 -10.76
C ALA A 124 -17.39 8.93 -12.29
N GLY A 125 -16.67 7.93 -12.80
CA GLY A 125 -16.67 7.58 -14.22
C GLY A 125 -18.05 7.18 -14.70
N VAL A 126 -18.66 6.16 -14.08
CA VAL A 126 -20.02 5.69 -14.44
C VAL A 126 -21.05 6.80 -14.25
N GLY A 127 -21.00 7.54 -13.14
CA GLY A 127 -21.90 8.67 -12.91
C GLY A 127 -21.79 9.74 -13.99
N THR A 128 -20.57 10.03 -14.47
CA THR A 128 -20.35 10.94 -15.60
C THR A 128 -20.94 10.38 -16.90
N ALA A 129 -20.75 9.09 -17.19
CA ALA A 129 -21.34 8.46 -18.38
C ALA A 129 -22.88 8.60 -18.38
N VAL A 130 -23.51 8.38 -17.23
CA VAL A 130 -24.96 8.50 -17.02
C VAL A 130 -25.44 9.94 -17.22
N VAL A 131 -24.77 10.92 -16.61
CA VAL A 131 -25.16 12.33 -16.75
C VAL A 131 -25.01 12.80 -18.19
N LEU A 132 -23.92 12.43 -18.87
CA LEU A 132 -23.71 12.77 -20.28
C LEU A 132 -24.71 12.05 -21.20
N ASP A 133 -25.09 10.81 -20.86
CA ASP A 133 -26.13 10.10 -21.60
C ASP A 133 -27.46 10.85 -21.50
N TRP A 134 -27.86 11.21 -20.28
CA TRP A 134 -29.10 11.95 -20.03
C TRP A 134 -29.15 13.32 -20.72
N LEU A 135 -28.03 14.03 -20.81
CA LEU A 135 -27.98 15.35 -21.42
C LEU A 135 -27.93 15.32 -22.95
N PHE A 136 -27.29 14.31 -23.55
CA PHE A 136 -26.92 14.35 -24.97
C PHE A 136 -27.39 13.13 -25.78
N LEU A 137 -27.25 11.92 -25.25
CA LEU A 137 -27.40 10.69 -26.03
C LEU A 137 -28.78 10.04 -25.91
N HIS A 138 -29.41 10.14 -24.74
CA HIS A 138 -30.73 9.59 -24.43
C HIS A 138 -30.86 8.08 -24.71
N PHE A 139 -29.78 7.29 -24.55
CA PHE A 139 -29.82 5.84 -24.69
C PHE A 139 -30.34 5.14 -23.42
N MET A 140 -30.05 5.70 -22.25
CA MET A 140 -30.40 5.14 -20.96
C MET A 140 -31.82 5.56 -20.53
N THR A 141 -32.62 4.60 -20.09
CA THR A 141 -33.98 4.83 -19.58
C THR A 141 -34.05 4.43 -18.11
N PHE A 142 -34.55 5.32 -17.25
CA PHE A 142 -34.69 5.05 -15.82
C PHE A 142 -36.10 4.55 -15.50
N PRO A 143 -36.25 3.50 -14.65
CA PRO A 143 -35.21 2.81 -13.87
C PRO A 143 -34.54 1.61 -14.59
N ALA A 144 -34.91 1.28 -15.83
CA ALA A 144 -34.49 0.05 -16.50
C ALA A 144 -32.98 -0.10 -16.74
N SER A 145 -32.27 1.00 -17.03
CA SER A 145 -30.82 1.05 -17.24
C SER A 145 -30.00 0.90 -15.95
N LEU A 146 -30.61 1.09 -14.78
CA LEU A 146 -29.92 0.94 -13.50
C LEU A 146 -29.40 -0.49 -13.28
N PRO A 147 -30.26 -1.53 -13.33
CA PRO A 147 -29.76 -2.89 -13.28
C PRO A 147 -29.00 -3.22 -14.57
N SER A 148 -29.49 -2.91 -15.76
CA SER A 148 -28.91 -3.47 -16.99
C SER A 148 -27.62 -2.81 -17.50
N TRP A 149 -27.27 -1.59 -17.07
CA TRP A 149 -26.10 -0.86 -17.55
C TRP A 149 -25.22 -0.33 -16.41
N ILE A 150 -25.83 0.44 -15.51
CA ILE A 150 -25.10 1.27 -14.54
C ILE A 150 -24.44 0.40 -13.46
N LEU A 151 -25.24 -0.46 -12.82
CA LEU A 151 -24.76 -1.27 -11.70
C LEU A 151 -23.72 -2.33 -12.14
N PRO A 152 -23.91 -3.08 -13.24
CA PRO A 152 -22.91 -4.01 -13.77
C PRO A 152 -21.58 -3.30 -14.05
N ALA A 153 -21.59 -2.19 -14.79
CA ALA A 153 -20.37 -1.45 -15.12
C ALA A 153 -19.62 -1.04 -13.84
N PHE A 154 -20.32 -0.40 -12.90
CA PHE A 154 -19.70 0.03 -11.65
C PHE A 154 -19.13 -1.15 -10.85
N LEU A 155 -19.89 -2.24 -10.68
CA LEU A 155 -19.46 -3.37 -9.88
C LEU A 155 -18.25 -4.08 -10.51
N THR A 156 -18.27 -4.33 -11.83
CA THR A 156 -17.16 -5.01 -12.50
C THR A 156 -15.91 -4.15 -12.54
N ASP A 157 -16.05 -2.85 -12.80
CA ASP A 157 -14.91 -1.95 -12.86
C ASP A 157 -14.28 -1.75 -11.47
N ALA A 158 -15.11 -1.61 -10.43
CA ALA A 158 -14.64 -1.50 -9.06
C ALA A 158 -13.91 -2.77 -8.61
N VAL A 159 -14.46 -3.96 -8.88
CA VAL A 159 -13.83 -5.23 -8.51
C VAL A 159 -12.51 -5.42 -9.27
N ASN A 160 -12.51 -5.24 -10.59
CA ASN A 160 -11.30 -5.38 -11.41
C ASN A 160 -10.22 -4.38 -11.00
N GLY A 161 -10.59 -3.12 -10.78
CA GLY A 161 -9.68 -2.10 -10.27
C GLY A 161 -9.11 -2.46 -8.90
N PHE A 162 -9.96 -2.89 -7.98
CA PHE A 162 -9.59 -3.22 -6.60
C PHE A 162 -8.61 -4.40 -6.52
N ILE A 163 -8.73 -5.37 -7.42
CA ILE A 163 -7.87 -6.56 -7.48
C ILE A 163 -6.58 -6.25 -8.26
N LEU A 164 -6.70 -5.76 -9.48
CA LEU A 164 -5.60 -5.73 -10.44
C LEU A 164 -4.71 -4.50 -10.28
N VAL A 165 -5.23 -3.34 -9.85
CA VAL A 165 -4.39 -2.14 -9.68
C VAL A 165 -3.32 -2.38 -8.60
N PRO A 166 -3.63 -2.89 -7.38
CA PRO A 166 -2.59 -3.22 -6.41
C PRO A 166 -1.59 -4.26 -6.93
N ALA A 167 -2.04 -5.26 -7.70
CA ALA A 167 -1.16 -6.26 -8.28
C ALA A 167 -0.17 -5.62 -9.27
N ILE A 168 -0.64 -4.75 -10.16
CA ILE A 168 0.21 -4.00 -11.10
C ILE A 168 1.20 -3.12 -10.34
N LEU A 169 0.74 -2.41 -9.28
CA LEU A 169 1.61 -1.55 -8.46
C LEU A 169 2.65 -2.35 -7.65
N LEU A 170 2.32 -3.57 -7.23
CA LEU A 170 3.25 -4.49 -6.57
C LEU A 170 4.35 -4.93 -7.55
N ILE A 171 3.98 -5.34 -8.76
CA ILE A 171 4.93 -5.71 -9.83
C ILE A 171 5.81 -4.52 -10.22
N ALA A 172 5.24 -3.31 -10.26
CA ALA A 172 5.97 -2.08 -10.54
C ALA A 172 6.82 -1.57 -9.35
N GLY A 173 6.91 -2.31 -8.25
CA GLY A 173 7.73 -1.97 -7.08
C GLY A 173 7.25 -0.73 -6.31
N ARG A 174 6.00 -0.30 -6.49
CA ARG A 174 5.43 0.86 -5.79
C ARG A 174 4.83 0.53 -4.43
N ILE A 175 4.51 -0.74 -4.18
CA ILE A 175 4.08 -1.23 -2.87
C ILE A 175 5.29 -1.83 -2.15
N VAL A 176 5.65 -1.27 -1.00
CA VAL A 176 6.69 -1.80 -0.12
C VAL A 176 6.10 -2.87 0.75
N LEU A 177 6.74 -4.04 0.83
CA LEU A 177 6.31 -5.13 1.70
C LEU A 177 6.82 -4.92 3.13
N THR A 178 6.19 -3.98 3.85
CA THR A 178 6.29 -3.88 5.31
C THR A 178 5.41 -4.97 5.95
N LEU A 179 5.55 -5.20 7.26
CA LEU A 179 4.67 -6.15 7.96
C LEU A 179 3.19 -5.76 7.75
N GLU A 180 2.87 -4.48 7.87
CA GLU A 180 1.52 -3.95 7.71
C GLU A 180 0.95 -4.17 6.31
N THR A 181 1.69 -3.78 5.27
CA THR A 181 1.24 -3.91 3.88
C THR A 181 1.19 -5.37 3.42
N ARG A 182 2.10 -6.21 3.91
CA ARG A 182 2.07 -7.66 3.67
C ARG A 182 0.83 -8.28 4.28
N THR A 183 0.49 -7.93 5.52
CA THR A 183 -0.71 -8.44 6.19
C THR A 183 -1.99 -7.99 5.47
N ILE A 184 -2.13 -6.71 5.11
CA ILE A 184 -3.33 -6.25 4.40
C ILE A 184 -3.44 -6.87 3.01
N LEU A 185 -2.34 -7.01 2.26
CA LEU A 185 -2.35 -7.70 0.95
C LEU A 185 -2.77 -9.16 1.10
N MET A 186 -2.26 -9.87 2.11
CA MET A 186 -2.61 -11.26 2.37
C MET A 186 -4.10 -11.42 2.71
N ILE A 187 -4.62 -10.61 3.66
CA ILE A 187 -6.03 -10.66 4.03
C ILE A 187 -6.92 -10.30 2.84
N THR A 188 -6.56 -9.26 2.09
CA THR A 188 -7.30 -8.83 0.90
C THR A 188 -7.27 -9.92 -0.18
N GLY A 189 -6.13 -10.56 -0.40
CA GLY A 189 -5.98 -11.67 -1.34
C GLY A 189 -6.82 -12.89 -0.96
N LEU A 190 -6.84 -13.27 0.33
CA LEU A 190 -7.70 -14.36 0.83
C LEU A 190 -9.19 -14.02 0.66
N LEU A 191 -9.57 -12.77 0.94
CA LEU A 191 -10.94 -12.29 0.75
C LEU A 191 -11.35 -12.37 -0.72
N ILE A 192 -10.50 -11.91 -1.64
CA ILE A 192 -10.74 -12.00 -3.09
C ILE A 192 -10.85 -13.46 -3.53
N ALA A 193 -9.94 -14.33 -3.09
CA ALA A 193 -9.99 -15.76 -3.43
C ALA A 193 -11.29 -16.41 -2.94
N SER A 194 -11.75 -16.09 -1.73
CA SER A 194 -13.03 -16.54 -1.21
C SER A 194 -14.20 -16.04 -2.06
N ILE A 195 -14.20 -14.76 -2.42
CA ILE A 195 -15.27 -14.17 -3.25
C ILE A 195 -15.32 -14.82 -4.63
N LEU A 196 -14.17 -15.00 -5.29
CA LEU A 196 -14.08 -15.64 -6.59
C LEU A 196 -14.52 -17.11 -6.53
N ALA A 197 -14.15 -17.84 -5.47
CA ALA A 197 -14.61 -19.21 -5.26
C ALA A 197 -16.15 -19.26 -5.14
N THR A 198 -16.75 -18.40 -4.30
CA THR A 198 -18.21 -18.35 -4.14
C THR A 198 -18.92 -17.91 -5.43
N ALA A 199 -18.42 -16.88 -6.10
CA ALA A 199 -18.98 -16.41 -7.37
C ALA A 199 -18.88 -17.48 -8.47
N GLY A 200 -17.76 -18.22 -8.52
CA GLY A 200 -17.57 -19.35 -9.42
C GLY A 200 -18.55 -20.49 -9.13
N SER A 201 -18.75 -20.84 -7.87
CA SER A 201 -19.73 -21.86 -7.46
C SER A 201 -21.16 -21.47 -7.82
N ILE A 202 -21.55 -20.20 -7.62
CA ILE A 202 -22.88 -19.70 -8.00
C ILE A 202 -23.04 -19.76 -9.53
N THR A 203 -22.03 -19.31 -10.28
CA THR A 203 -22.08 -19.31 -11.74
C THR A 203 -22.20 -20.74 -12.30
N TRP A 204 -21.45 -21.69 -11.73
CA TRP A 204 -21.53 -23.10 -12.09
C TRP A 204 -22.92 -23.70 -11.81
N ALA A 205 -23.49 -23.41 -10.63
CA ALA A 205 -24.83 -23.88 -10.29
C ALA A 205 -25.92 -23.32 -11.22
N VAL A 206 -25.73 -22.11 -11.74
CA VAL A 206 -26.66 -21.47 -12.69
C VAL A 206 -26.49 -22.01 -14.11
N LEU A 207 -25.30 -22.50 -14.48
CA LEU A 207 -25.04 -23.14 -15.77
C LEU A 207 -25.64 -24.55 -15.88
N ASP A 208 -25.80 -25.25 -14.75
CA ASP A 208 -26.26 -26.65 -14.69
C ASP A 208 -27.79 -26.77 -14.72
N ASP A 209 -28.51 -25.69 -14.41
CA ASP A 209 -29.95 -25.73 -14.20
C ASP A 209 -30.69 -24.99 -15.35
N LEU A 210 -31.86 -25.49 -15.75
CA LEU A 210 -32.73 -24.98 -16.83
C LEU A 210 -33.40 -23.65 -16.43
N VAL A 211 -32.62 -22.73 -15.86
CA VAL A 211 -33.06 -21.50 -15.21
C VAL A 211 -33.47 -20.50 -16.29
N SER A 212 -34.68 -19.95 -16.13
CA SER A 212 -35.13 -18.85 -16.99
C SER A 212 -34.11 -17.72 -17.01
N HIS A 213 -33.88 -17.10 -18.18
CA HIS A 213 -32.91 -16.01 -18.34
C HIS A 213 -33.08 -14.90 -17.27
N GLY A 214 -34.31 -14.63 -16.82
CA GLY A 214 -34.58 -13.67 -15.74
C GLY A 214 -34.01 -14.08 -14.38
N ALA A 215 -34.09 -15.36 -14.01
CA ALA A 215 -33.57 -15.86 -12.75
C ALA A 215 -32.03 -15.94 -12.74
N MET A 216 -31.40 -16.26 -13.88
CA MET A 216 -29.94 -16.16 -14.04
C MET A 216 -29.45 -14.72 -13.78
N VAL A 217 -30.13 -13.75 -14.38
CA VAL A 217 -29.81 -12.33 -14.23
C VAL A 217 -29.97 -11.86 -12.77
N GLN A 218 -31.06 -12.25 -12.10
CA GLN A 218 -31.30 -11.89 -10.70
C GLN A 218 -30.25 -12.50 -9.76
N ASN A 219 -29.88 -13.77 -9.97
CA ASN A 219 -28.85 -14.45 -9.19
C ASN A 219 -27.47 -13.81 -9.38
N PHE A 220 -27.12 -13.42 -10.61
CA PHE A 220 -25.89 -12.68 -10.89
C PHE A 220 -25.83 -11.36 -10.11
N TYR A 221 -26.93 -10.60 -10.05
CA TYR A 221 -26.97 -9.35 -9.28
C TYR A 221 -26.82 -9.55 -7.79
N ILE A 222 -27.56 -10.51 -7.22
CA ILE A 222 -27.46 -10.83 -5.79
C ILE A 222 -26.02 -11.24 -5.47
N ALA A 223 -25.42 -12.12 -6.28
CA ALA A 223 -24.04 -12.54 -6.10
C ALA A 223 -23.05 -11.38 -6.20
N ALA A 224 -23.21 -10.48 -7.18
CA ALA A 224 -22.33 -9.34 -7.38
C ALA A 224 -22.43 -8.32 -6.22
N ILE A 225 -23.65 -7.98 -5.78
CA ILE A 225 -23.88 -7.07 -4.65
C ILE A 225 -23.33 -7.66 -3.36
N VAL A 226 -23.61 -8.93 -3.08
CA VAL A 226 -23.09 -9.62 -1.88
C VAL A 226 -21.56 -9.68 -1.93
N SER A 227 -20.98 -9.99 -3.08
CA SER A 227 -19.52 -10.05 -3.26
C SER A 227 -18.85 -8.71 -3.00
N VAL A 228 -19.39 -7.61 -3.55
CA VAL A 228 -18.87 -6.26 -3.29
C VAL A 228 -19.10 -5.84 -1.84
N GLY A 229 -20.25 -6.17 -1.24
CA GLY A 229 -20.51 -5.92 0.18
C GLY A 229 -19.50 -6.62 1.09
N LEU A 230 -19.25 -7.92 0.84
CA LEU A 230 -18.24 -8.70 1.56
C LEU A 230 -16.83 -8.17 1.32
N LEU A 231 -16.50 -7.75 0.10
CA LEU A 231 -15.21 -7.15 -0.22
C LEU A 231 -14.99 -5.87 0.60
N VAL A 232 -15.97 -4.97 0.64
CA VAL A 232 -15.89 -3.71 1.39
C VAL A 232 -15.80 -3.97 2.89
N ILE A 233 -16.69 -4.80 3.44
CA ILE A 233 -16.71 -5.11 4.88
C ILE A 233 -15.41 -5.80 5.29
N GLY A 234 -14.99 -6.83 4.54
CA GLY A 234 -13.76 -7.57 4.80
C GLY A 234 -12.52 -6.69 4.66
N PHE A 235 -12.50 -5.78 3.68
CA PHE A 235 -11.41 -4.82 3.53
C PHE A 235 -11.33 -3.82 4.69
N VAL A 236 -12.47 -3.26 5.11
CA VAL A 236 -12.53 -2.36 6.28
C VAL A 236 -12.08 -3.10 7.54
N ALA A 237 -12.55 -4.33 7.75
CA ALA A 237 -12.12 -5.18 8.86
C ALA A 237 -10.61 -5.45 8.80
N ALA A 238 -10.04 -5.71 7.63
CA ALA A 238 -8.60 -5.89 7.44
C ALA A 238 -7.82 -4.62 7.81
N VAL A 239 -8.26 -3.45 7.33
CA VAL A 239 -7.64 -2.16 7.68
C VAL A 239 -7.67 -1.92 9.19
N VAL A 240 -8.81 -2.19 9.83
CA VAL A 240 -8.96 -2.06 11.29
C VAL A 240 -8.04 -3.03 12.03
N PHE A 241 -7.99 -4.30 11.60
CA PHE A 241 -7.13 -5.32 12.19
C PHE A 241 -5.65 -4.92 12.11
N VAL A 242 -5.16 -4.51 10.94
CA VAL A 242 -3.75 -4.13 10.79
C VAL A 242 -3.41 -2.89 11.62
N ARG A 243 -4.32 -1.90 11.69
CA ARG A 243 -4.12 -0.71 12.53
C ARG A 243 -4.16 -1.00 14.03
N LYS A 244 -5.07 -1.88 14.47
CA LYS A 244 -5.26 -2.16 15.90
C LYS A 244 -4.27 -3.18 16.45
N MET A 245 -3.79 -4.11 15.64
CA MET A 245 -2.96 -5.23 16.10
C MET A 245 -1.58 -5.23 15.46
N THR A 246 -1.49 -5.27 14.13
CA THR A 246 -0.20 -5.44 13.42
C THR A 246 0.73 -4.24 13.58
N ALA A 247 0.22 -3.01 13.44
CA ALA A 247 1.04 -1.80 13.52
C ALA A 247 1.66 -1.58 14.92
N PRO A 248 0.93 -1.73 16.05
CA PRO A 248 1.53 -1.69 17.38
C PRO A 248 2.58 -2.78 17.62
N LEU A 249 2.34 -4.00 17.15
CA LEU A 249 3.31 -5.10 17.25
C LEU A 249 4.59 -4.79 16.45
N ALA A 250 4.45 -4.21 15.26
CA ALA A 250 5.60 -3.76 14.47
C ALA A 250 6.39 -2.65 15.18
N ALA A 251 5.71 -1.73 15.86
CA ALA A 251 6.37 -0.67 16.65
C ALA A 251 7.14 -1.25 17.84
N LEU A 252 6.57 -2.22 18.56
CA LEU A 252 7.27 -2.96 19.62
C LEU A 252 8.51 -3.69 19.09
N GLY A 253 8.42 -4.33 17.92
CA GLY A 253 9.56 -4.96 17.27
C GLY A 253 10.69 -3.98 16.94
N ARG A 254 10.36 -2.84 16.33
CA ARG A 254 11.35 -1.78 16.03
C ARG A 254 11.99 -1.20 17.29
N ALA A 255 11.22 -1.08 18.37
CA ALA A 255 11.75 -0.62 19.64
C ALA A 255 12.70 -1.63 20.29
N ALA A 256 12.42 -2.93 20.16
CA ALA A 256 13.37 -3.97 20.57
C ALA A 256 14.69 -3.87 19.80
N GLU A 257 14.63 -3.67 18.48
CA GLU A 257 15.84 -3.43 17.67
C GLU A 257 16.57 -2.13 18.05
N ALA A 258 15.85 -1.09 18.49
CA ALA A 258 16.46 0.15 18.96
C ALA A 258 17.22 -0.05 20.27
N VAL A 259 16.62 -0.77 21.23
CA VAL A 259 17.25 -1.15 22.50
C VAL A 259 18.48 -2.02 22.27
N GLU A 260 18.43 -2.98 21.35
CA GLU A 260 19.58 -3.80 20.96
C GLU A 260 20.77 -2.95 20.45
N LYS A 261 20.49 -1.85 19.75
CA LYS A 261 21.48 -0.91 19.23
C LYS A 261 21.94 0.14 20.27
N GLY A 262 21.60 -0.05 21.55
CA GLY A 262 21.95 0.87 22.65
C GLY A 262 21.13 2.17 22.67
N ARG A 263 19.99 2.22 21.97
CA ARG A 263 19.08 3.37 21.99
C ARG A 263 17.90 3.07 22.91
N TYR A 264 17.89 3.74 24.06
CA TYR A 264 16.89 3.51 25.12
C TYR A 264 15.74 4.52 25.14
N ASP A 265 15.85 5.60 24.36
CA ASP A 265 14.74 6.53 24.12
C ASP A 265 13.90 6.04 22.94
N LEU A 266 12.60 5.81 23.18
CA LEU A 266 11.70 5.07 22.29
C LEU A 266 10.46 5.90 21.90
N PRO A 267 10.61 7.03 21.18
CA PRO A 267 9.50 7.90 20.82
C PRO A 267 8.46 7.21 19.92
N GLU A 268 8.86 6.21 19.15
CA GLU A 268 7.94 5.41 18.32
C GLU A 268 6.91 4.61 19.15
N LEU A 269 7.23 4.32 20.41
CA LEU A 269 6.34 3.57 21.29
C LEU A 269 5.26 4.45 21.93
N ALA A 270 5.43 5.78 21.95
CA ALA A 270 4.54 6.70 22.65
C ALA A 270 3.06 6.55 22.23
N ALA A 271 2.82 6.34 20.94
CA ALA A 271 1.47 6.11 20.42
C ALA A 271 0.88 4.76 20.89
N VAL A 272 1.72 3.76 21.14
CA VAL A 272 1.31 2.44 21.64
C VAL A 272 1.13 2.48 23.15
N SER A 273 2.05 3.10 23.90
CA SER A 273 1.99 3.22 25.36
C SER A 273 0.84 4.10 25.85
N ALA A 274 0.30 4.99 25.00
CA ALA A 274 -0.93 5.73 25.28
C ALA A 274 -2.22 4.86 25.27
N ARG A 275 -2.16 3.62 24.77
CA ARG A 275 -3.35 2.74 24.66
C ARG A 275 -3.76 2.19 26.02
N ALA A 276 -5.07 2.02 26.20
CA ALA A 276 -5.64 1.45 27.43
C ALA A 276 -5.71 -0.09 27.45
N ASP A 277 -5.29 -0.76 26.37
CA ASP A 277 -5.34 -2.22 26.21
C ASP A 277 -4.04 -2.92 26.64
N GLU A 278 -4.01 -4.25 26.48
CA GLU A 278 -2.87 -5.11 26.81
C GLU A 278 -1.62 -4.72 26.02
N LEU A 279 -1.78 -4.27 24.77
CA LEU A 279 -0.67 -3.79 23.95
C LEU A 279 -0.08 -2.49 24.53
N GLY A 280 -0.93 -1.58 25.01
CA GLY A 280 -0.47 -0.39 25.71
C GLY A 280 0.19 -0.70 27.05
N ARG A 281 -0.33 -1.68 27.80
CA ARG A 281 0.32 -2.16 29.03
C ARG A 281 1.70 -2.74 28.73
N LEU A 282 1.82 -3.58 27.70
CA LEU A 282 3.08 -4.16 27.27
C LEU A 282 4.08 -3.09 26.84
N ALA A 283 3.64 -2.09 26.08
CA ALA A 283 4.47 -0.96 25.66
C ALA A 283 5.03 -0.16 26.85
N ARG A 284 4.19 0.17 27.85
CA ARG A 284 4.65 0.86 29.08
C ARG A 284 5.67 0.03 29.87
N ILE A 285 5.45 -1.28 29.98
CA ILE A 285 6.41 -2.19 30.63
C ILE A 285 7.72 -2.22 29.84
N PHE A 286 7.65 -2.26 28.51
CA PHE A 286 8.83 -2.26 27.64
C PHE A 286 9.64 -0.97 27.76
N GLU A 287 8.99 0.20 27.75
CA GLU A 287 9.63 1.50 27.99
C GLU A 287 10.36 1.52 29.35
N GLN A 288 9.71 1.04 30.41
CA GLN A 288 10.33 0.95 31.73
C GLN A 288 11.54 0.00 31.76
N MET A 289 11.47 -1.13 31.06
CA MET A 289 12.60 -2.05 30.95
C MET A 289 13.75 -1.42 30.16
N ALA A 290 13.48 -0.78 29.03
CA ALA A 290 14.48 -0.09 28.21
C ALA A 290 15.20 1.00 29.03
N GLY A 291 14.47 1.82 29.78
CA GLY A 291 15.04 2.83 30.67
C GLY A 291 15.98 2.21 31.72
N LYS A 292 15.54 1.15 32.41
CA LYS A 292 16.36 0.45 33.40
C LYS A 292 17.61 -0.19 32.81
N VAL A 293 17.52 -0.73 31.59
CA VAL A 293 18.68 -1.29 30.88
C VAL A 293 19.68 -0.20 30.56
N GLY A 294 19.23 0.94 30.03
CA GLY A 294 20.10 2.09 29.77
C GLY A 294 20.76 2.67 31.02
N GLU A 295 20.02 2.79 32.13
CA GLU A 295 20.58 3.19 33.43
C GLU A 295 21.65 2.20 33.91
N ARG A 296 21.38 0.89 33.79
CA ARG A 296 22.31 -0.16 34.21
C ARG A 296 23.57 -0.19 33.35
N GLU A 297 23.45 0.00 32.04
CA GLU A 297 24.61 0.09 31.14
C GLU A 297 25.46 1.33 31.44
N ASN A 298 24.84 2.49 31.63
CA ASN A 298 25.55 3.71 32.01
C ASN A 298 26.29 3.55 33.35
N SER A 299 25.66 2.90 34.33
CA SER A 299 26.30 2.59 35.61
C SER A 299 27.49 1.63 35.44
N LEU A 300 27.33 0.58 34.63
CA LEU A 300 28.41 -0.38 34.36
C LEU A 300 29.59 0.28 33.63
N GLN A 301 29.33 1.15 32.64
CA GLN A 301 30.37 1.90 31.95
C GLN A 301 31.17 2.80 32.90
N ARG A 302 30.48 3.47 33.85
CA ARG A 302 31.16 4.27 34.89
C ARG A 302 32.04 3.41 35.79
N GLN A 303 31.54 2.25 36.24
CA GLN A 303 32.31 1.33 37.08
C GLN A 303 33.54 0.79 36.33
N VAL A 304 33.40 0.43 35.06
CA VAL A 304 34.54 -0.02 34.23
C VAL A 304 35.58 1.09 34.05
N ALA A 305 35.15 2.33 33.80
CA ALA A 305 36.06 3.48 33.69
C ALA A 305 36.80 3.76 35.01
N GLU A 306 36.10 3.69 36.14
CA GLU A 306 36.69 3.86 37.47
C GLU A 306 37.70 2.74 37.80
N LEU A 307 37.36 1.49 37.47
CA LEU A 307 38.26 0.35 37.62
C LEU A 307 39.51 0.49 36.75
N GLN A 308 39.37 0.94 35.50
CA GLN A 308 40.52 1.21 34.61
C GLN A 308 41.45 2.29 35.20
N ILE A 309 40.88 3.40 35.69
CA ILE A 309 41.67 4.47 36.34
C ILE A 309 42.41 3.92 37.58
N THR A 310 41.75 3.07 38.37
CA THR A 310 42.35 2.48 39.57
C THR A 310 43.51 1.55 39.22
N ILE A 311 43.31 0.65 38.25
CA ILE A 311 44.34 -0.28 37.78
C ILE A 311 45.54 0.48 37.21
N ASP A 312 45.32 1.52 36.42
CA ASP A 312 46.39 2.33 35.84
C ASP A 312 47.22 3.04 36.92
N ARG A 313 46.57 3.56 37.97
CA ARG A 313 47.27 4.16 39.12
C ARG A 313 48.11 3.15 39.89
N GLU A 314 47.57 1.96 40.16
CA GLU A 314 48.32 0.90 40.84
C GLU A 314 49.54 0.45 40.02
N LYS A 315 49.37 0.33 38.69
CA LYS A 315 50.47 -0.01 37.79
C LYS A 315 51.55 1.08 37.78
N GLN A 316 51.16 2.35 37.65
CA GLN A 316 52.10 3.48 37.75
C GLN A 316 52.85 3.50 39.08
N ALA A 317 52.16 3.25 40.21
CA ALA A 317 52.80 3.21 41.51
C ALA A 317 53.84 2.08 41.61
N ARG A 318 53.53 0.90 41.04
CA ARG A 318 54.47 -0.23 40.95
C ARG A 318 55.68 0.10 40.06
N ASP A 319 55.45 0.62 38.86
CA ASP A 319 56.51 0.99 37.92
C ASP A 319 57.45 2.06 38.53
N VAL A 320 56.89 3.04 39.26
CA VAL A 320 57.70 4.05 39.99
C VAL A 320 58.51 3.40 41.10
N SER A 321 57.93 2.48 41.87
CA SER A 321 58.66 1.74 42.91
C SER A 321 59.84 0.97 42.33
N ASP A 322 59.61 0.24 41.23
CA ASP A 322 60.65 -0.55 40.56
C ASP A 322 61.80 0.36 40.06
N ILE A 323 61.49 1.55 39.54
CA ILE A 323 62.50 2.55 39.13
C ILE A 323 63.28 3.08 40.34
N VAL A 324 62.61 3.41 41.44
CA VAL A 324 63.25 3.92 42.67
C VAL A 324 64.18 2.87 43.29
N ASP A 325 63.84 1.59 43.15
CA ASP A 325 64.65 0.48 43.64
C ASP A 325 65.81 0.08 42.72
N THR A 326 65.91 0.63 41.51
CA THR A 326 67.09 0.42 40.65
C THR A 326 68.35 1.05 41.23
N ASP A 327 69.49 0.36 41.01
CA ASP A 327 70.82 0.84 41.43
C ASP A 327 71.16 2.22 40.85
N TYR A 328 70.65 2.55 39.66
CA TYR A 328 70.81 3.86 39.02
C TYR A 328 70.20 4.99 39.84
N PHE A 329 68.98 4.81 40.36
CA PHE A 329 68.31 5.84 41.16
C PHE A 329 68.94 6.00 42.55
N ARG A 330 69.40 4.90 43.16
CA ARG A 330 70.20 4.92 44.40
C ARG A 330 71.51 5.68 44.22
N ALA A 331 72.24 5.41 43.13
CA ALA A 331 73.49 6.10 42.80
C ALA A 331 73.26 7.61 42.54
N LEU A 332 72.16 7.98 41.87
CA LEU A 332 71.81 9.39 41.63
C LEU A 332 71.51 10.13 42.95
N LYS A 333 70.79 9.48 43.88
CA LYS A 333 70.48 10.02 45.21
C LYS A 333 71.75 10.23 46.06
N GLU A 334 72.69 9.29 46.04
CA GLU A 334 74.00 9.44 46.68
C GLU A 334 74.81 10.60 46.09
N LYS A 335 74.85 10.71 44.75
CA LYS A 335 75.56 11.78 44.05
C LYS A 335 74.99 13.15 44.41
N ALA A 336 73.67 13.31 44.44
CA ALA A 336 73.02 14.54 44.88
C ALA A 336 73.28 14.87 46.36
N ARG A 337 73.35 13.85 47.24
CA ARG A 337 73.70 14.03 48.65
C ARG A 337 75.12 14.55 48.83
N LYS A 338 76.07 14.05 48.03
CA LYS A 338 77.45 14.56 47.99
C LYS A 338 77.54 16.03 47.57
N PHE A 339 76.67 16.51 46.69
CA PHE A 339 76.61 17.92 46.28
C PHE A 339 75.90 18.84 47.27
N ARG A 340 75.06 18.31 48.18
CA ARG A 340 74.34 19.08 49.20
C ARG A 340 75.04 19.15 50.56
N GLY A 341 76.06 18.33 50.76
CA GLY A 341 76.90 18.30 51.97
C GLY A 341 78.29 18.94 51.76
N ALA A 342 78.51 19.62 50.64
CA ALA A 342 79.68 20.45 50.36
C ALA A 342 79.26 21.93 50.37
#